data_AF-A0A7C5XVH2-F1
#
_entry.id   AF-A0A7C5XVH2-F1
#
_cell.length_a   1.000
_cell.length_b   1.000
_cell.length_c   1.000
_cell.angle_alpha   90.00
_cell.angle_beta   90.00
_cell.angle_gamma   90.00
#
_symmetry.space_group_name_H-M   'P 1'
#
loop_
_entity.id
_entity.type
_entity.pdbx_description
1 polymer ?
#
loop_
_entity_poly.entity_id
_entity_poly.type
_entity_poly.pdbx_seq_one_letter_code
_entity_poly.pdbx_strand_id
1 'polypeptide(L)'
;MGCRHGRRPGERAAAAPAGDPGARGGGRARAHPPPRARGGGAGPGGRVAAPLEAAAGGDRHPAARARHRRRRRRGAGDGRPLRLFLATSALLKRYVRERGSETVDSALGRAEAVGVSVLAWPEAVSALVRLRREGRLEEEAGGRLKAAIARDLEAMDVCDLTPWILDRAVACLERHRLRTLDALHLASALVWRADVLLSADRRQLAAAAAEGLATLDAAGGGHG
;
A
#
# COMPACT_ATOMS: atom_id res chain seq x y z
N MET A 1 -2.32 18.20 -44.27
CA MET A 1 -1.40 19.03 -43.47
C MET A 1 -0.19 18.18 -43.12
N GLY A 2 0.87 18.30 -43.91
CA GLY A 2 2.12 17.55 -43.71
C GLY A 2 3.23 18.52 -43.37
N CYS A 3 4.04 18.21 -42.37
CA CYS A 3 5.25 18.96 -42.05
C CYS A 3 6.47 18.06 -42.27
N ARG A 4 7.29 18.46 -43.24
CA ARG A 4 8.61 17.93 -43.54
C ARG A 4 9.67 18.91 -43.00
N HIS A 5 10.64 18.34 -42.30
CA HIS A 5 12.09 18.62 -42.32
C HIS A 5 12.65 19.91 -41.73
N GLY A 6 13.59 19.71 -40.80
CA GLY A 6 14.65 20.67 -40.44
C GLY A 6 15.79 19.95 -39.71
N ARG A 7 16.67 19.24 -40.45
CA ARG A 7 18.00 18.82 -39.94
C ARG A 7 18.95 20.02 -39.99
N ARG A 8 19.78 20.20 -38.97
CA ARG A 8 21.05 20.94 -39.06
C ARG A 8 22.24 20.01 -38.79
N PRO A 9 23.40 20.24 -39.42
CA PRO A 9 24.51 19.31 -39.49
C PRO A 9 25.61 19.63 -38.46
N GLY A 10 26.38 18.60 -38.08
CA GLY A 10 27.71 18.73 -37.48
C GLY A 10 27.81 18.21 -36.05
N GLU A 11 28.17 16.94 -35.87
CA GLU A 11 29.44 16.54 -35.23
C GLU A 11 29.54 15.00 -35.07
N ARG A 12 30.33 14.45 -36.01
CA ARG A 12 31.27 13.31 -35.93
C ARG A 12 30.92 12.12 -35.02
N ALA A 13 30.56 11.02 -35.67
CA ALA A 13 30.59 9.67 -35.13
C ALA A 13 32.04 9.20 -34.89
N ALA A 14 32.32 8.65 -33.70
CA ALA A 14 33.57 7.96 -33.41
C ALA A 14 33.53 6.53 -33.97
N ALA A 15 34.58 6.20 -34.71
CA ALA A 15 34.79 4.93 -35.38
C ALA A 15 35.15 3.80 -34.41
N ALA A 16 34.63 2.60 -34.67
CA ALA A 16 35.06 1.36 -34.05
C ALA A 16 36.34 0.83 -34.75
N PRO A 17 37.35 0.32 -34.02
CA PRO A 17 38.46 -0.36 -34.66
C PRO A 17 38.14 -1.81 -35.02
N ALA A 18 38.65 -2.19 -36.19
CA ALA A 18 38.62 -3.51 -36.79
C ALA A 18 39.44 -4.56 -36.01
N GLY A 19 39.05 -5.83 -36.15
CA GLY A 19 39.65 -6.97 -35.46
C GLY A 19 40.93 -7.51 -36.09
N ASP A 20 41.49 -8.52 -35.42
CA ASP A 20 42.57 -9.39 -35.92
C ASP A 20 42.10 -10.87 -35.82
N PRO A 21 42.46 -11.75 -36.79
CA PRO A 21 41.89 -13.09 -36.91
C PRO A 21 42.83 -14.18 -36.37
N GLY A 22 42.22 -15.22 -35.79
CA GLY A 22 42.79 -16.57 -35.81
C GLY A 22 43.11 -17.17 -34.44
N ALA A 23 42.28 -18.11 -34.01
CA ALA A 23 42.75 -19.36 -33.39
C ALA A 23 41.59 -20.38 -33.41
N ARG A 24 41.79 -21.44 -34.19
CA ARG A 24 40.95 -22.64 -34.18
C ARG A 24 41.18 -23.37 -32.86
N GLY A 25 40.11 -23.69 -32.14
CA GLY A 25 40.16 -24.51 -30.94
C GLY A 25 38.84 -25.23 -30.73
N GLY A 26 38.77 -26.48 -31.17
CA GLY A 26 37.63 -27.37 -30.89
C GLY A 26 37.54 -27.66 -29.39
N GLY A 27 36.42 -27.32 -28.78
CA GLY A 27 36.10 -27.67 -27.40
C GLY A 27 34.62 -28.04 -27.32
N ARG A 28 34.33 -29.34 -27.16
CA ARG A 28 32.98 -29.84 -26.95
C ARG A 28 32.38 -29.17 -25.71
N ALA A 29 31.28 -28.43 -25.87
CA ALA A 29 30.50 -27.90 -24.75
C ALA A 29 30.00 -29.07 -23.89
N ARG A 30 30.52 -29.19 -22.66
CA ARG A 30 29.98 -30.13 -21.67
C ARG A 30 28.68 -29.54 -21.13
N ALA A 31 27.57 -30.23 -21.38
CA ALA A 31 26.28 -29.89 -20.79
C ALA A 31 26.37 -30.04 -19.26
N HIS A 32 26.09 -28.97 -18.52
CA HIS A 32 25.90 -29.03 -17.08
C HIS A 32 24.56 -29.73 -16.77
N PRO A 33 24.53 -30.76 -15.91
CA PRO A 33 23.26 -31.33 -15.46
C PRO A 33 22.51 -30.33 -14.57
N PRO A 34 21.16 -30.34 -14.58
CA PRO A 34 20.37 -29.47 -13.71
C PRO A 34 20.61 -29.83 -12.23
N PRO A 35 20.51 -28.85 -11.31
CA PRO A 35 20.66 -29.11 -9.89
C PRO A 35 19.56 -30.07 -9.41
N ARG A 36 19.99 -31.14 -8.72
CA ARG A 36 19.10 -32.13 -8.11
C ARG A 36 18.24 -31.45 -7.04
N ALA A 37 16.92 -31.63 -7.13
CA ALA A 37 15.99 -31.30 -6.06
C ALA A 37 16.42 -32.05 -4.78
N ARG A 38 16.81 -31.31 -3.74
CA ARG A 38 16.98 -31.90 -2.41
C ARG A 38 15.59 -32.20 -1.86
N GLY A 39 15.34 -33.50 -1.68
CA GLY A 39 14.15 -34.04 -1.05
C GLY A 39 14.03 -33.64 0.43
N GLY A 40 12.79 -33.80 0.91
CA GLY A 40 12.28 -33.37 2.20
C GLY A 40 13.13 -33.74 3.40
N GLY A 41 13.41 -32.72 4.22
CA GLY A 41 13.61 -32.87 5.64
C GLY A 41 12.33 -32.38 6.34
N ALA A 42 11.52 -33.31 6.83
CA ALA A 42 10.41 -33.01 7.74
C ALA A 42 11.01 -32.58 9.10
N GLY A 43 11.19 -31.28 9.28
CA GLY A 43 11.52 -30.68 10.57
C GLY A 43 10.27 -30.63 11.48
N PRO A 44 10.44 -30.62 12.82
CA PRO A 44 9.34 -30.78 13.74
C PRO A 44 8.46 -29.52 13.77
N GLY A 45 7.17 -29.69 13.45
CA GLY A 45 6.06 -28.90 13.99
C GLY A 45 6.26 -27.39 14.05
N GLY A 46 6.55 -26.74 12.93
CA GLY A 46 6.29 -25.31 12.81
C GLY A 46 4.79 -25.11 12.96
N ARG A 47 4.35 -24.52 14.08
CA ARG A 47 2.93 -24.17 14.30
C ARG A 47 2.48 -23.36 13.10
N VAL A 48 1.69 -23.96 12.22
CA VAL A 48 0.97 -23.23 11.19
C VAL A 48 0.12 -22.23 11.96
N ALA A 49 0.42 -20.93 11.82
CA ALA A 49 -0.38 -19.90 12.48
C ALA A 49 -1.84 -20.18 12.11
N ALA A 50 -2.72 -20.26 13.12
CA ALA A 50 -4.12 -20.55 12.91
C ALA A 50 -4.67 -19.65 11.79
N PRO A 51 -5.58 -20.16 10.93
CA PRO A 51 -6.18 -19.38 9.86
C PRO A 51 -6.66 -18.04 10.43
N LEU A 52 -6.29 -16.95 9.76
CA LEU A 52 -6.79 -15.64 10.16
C LEU A 52 -8.30 -15.64 9.93
N GLU A 53 -9.08 -15.35 10.97
CA GLU A 53 -10.51 -15.19 10.80
C GLU A 53 -10.78 -13.99 9.90
N ALA A 54 -11.23 -14.28 8.67
CA ALA A 54 -11.87 -13.29 7.84
C ALA A 54 -13.00 -12.67 8.68
N ALA A 55 -13.00 -11.35 8.83
CA ALA A 55 -14.13 -10.66 9.41
C ALA A 55 -15.38 -11.08 8.61
N ALA A 56 -16.34 -11.73 9.25
CA ALA A 56 -17.59 -12.11 8.61
C ALA A 56 -18.12 -10.90 7.83
N GLY A 57 -18.26 -11.06 6.51
CA GLY A 57 -18.51 -9.98 5.55
C GLY A 57 -19.90 -9.35 5.62
N GLY A 58 -20.54 -9.38 6.79
CA GLY A 58 -21.83 -8.75 7.07
C GLY A 58 -21.65 -7.45 7.86
N ASP A 59 -22.23 -6.38 7.34
CA ASP A 59 -22.68 -5.20 8.09
C ASP A 59 -21.67 -4.33 8.86
N ARG A 60 -20.36 -4.44 8.59
CA ARG A 60 -19.43 -3.40 9.05
C ARG A 60 -19.73 -2.10 8.32
N HIS A 61 -20.05 -1.07 9.09
CA HIS A 61 -20.62 0.20 8.64
C HIS A 61 -19.95 0.71 7.36
N PRO A 62 -20.65 0.83 6.22
CA PRO A 62 -20.03 1.38 5.02
C PRO A 62 -19.65 2.83 5.31
N ALA A 63 -18.48 3.27 4.84
CA ALA A 63 -18.10 4.70 4.88
C ALA A 63 -19.22 5.58 4.28
N ALA A 64 -20.03 5.03 3.36
CA ALA A 64 -21.23 5.64 2.79
C ALA A 64 -22.37 5.95 3.79
N ARG A 65 -22.57 5.15 4.87
CA ARG A 65 -23.62 5.44 5.88
C ARG A 65 -23.25 6.61 6.79
N ALA A 66 -21.96 6.89 6.98
CA ALA A 66 -21.48 8.11 7.65
C ALA A 66 -21.87 9.36 6.84
N ARG A 67 -21.74 9.30 5.51
CA ARG A 67 -22.19 10.38 4.59
C ARG A 67 -23.71 10.61 4.68
N HIS A 68 -24.50 9.54 4.79
CA HIS A 68 -25.97 9.62 4.78
C HIS A 68 -26.61 10.07 6.12
N ARG A 69 -25.99 9.75 7.27
CA ARG A 69 -26.48 10.18 8.61
C ARG A 69 -26.25 11.67 8.90
N ARG A 70 -25.27 12.31 8.25
CA ARG A 70 -24.87 13.70 8.53
C ARG A 70 -25.67 14.79 7.82
N ARG A 71 -26.36 14.49 6.71
CA ARG A 71 -27.29 15.46 6.10
C ARG A 71 -28.43 15.89 7.05
N ARG A 72 -28.75 15.09 8.07
CA ARG A 72 -29.84 15.35 9.03
C ARG A 72 -29.41 16.04 10.34
N ARG A 73 -28.12 16.16 10.63
CA ARG A 73 -27.60 16.80 11.86
C ARG A 73 -26.77 18.04 11.50
N ARG A 74 -27.38 19.00 10.82
CA ARG A 74 -26.90 20.40 10.91
C ARG A 74 -27.36 20.95 12.26
N GLY A 75 -26.53 20.74 13.27
CA GLY A 75 -26.61 21.39 14.58
C GLY A 75 -25.24 21.97 14.89
N ALA A 76 -25.21 23.25 15.24
CA ALA A 76 -24.02 24.09 15.34
C ALA A 76 -22.95 23.54 16.28
N GLY A 77 -21.75 23.38 15.75
CA GLY A 77 -20.49 23.23 16.47
C GLY A 77 -19.38 23.65 15.52
N ASP A 78 -18.53 24.56 15.96
CA ASP A 78 -17.47 25.24 15.17
C ASP A 78 -16.27 24.32 14.83
N GLY A 79 -16.51 23.00 14.82
CA GLY A 79 -15.50 21.98 14.54
C GLY A 79 -15.50 21.60 13.07
N ARG A 80 -14.37 21.78 12.39
CA ARG A 80 -14.18 21.22 11.03
C ARG A 80 -14.41 19.70 11.05
N PRO A 81 -15.00 19.13 10.00
CA PRO A 81 -15.32 17.71 9.94
C PRO A 81 -14.04 16.86 10.00
N LEU A 82 -13.97 15.86 10.90
CA LEU A 82 -12.78 15.00 11.07
C LEU A 82 -12.45 14.23 9.78
N ARG A 83 -11.28 14.51 9.20
CA ARG A 83 -10.72 13.87 8.00
C ARG A 83 -9.69 12.81 8.38
N LEU A 84 -10.08 11.56 8.30
CA LEU A 84 -9.23 10.42 8.62
C LEU A 84 -8.54 9.90 7.36
N PHE A 85 -7.22 9.75 7.38
CA PHE A 85 -6.50 9.06 6.30
C PHE A 85 -6.05 7.68 6.76
N LEU A 86 -6.36 6.66 5.98
CA LEU A 86 -6.01 5.26 6.26
C LEU A 86 -4.80 4.84 5.45
N ALA A 87 -3.73 4.44 6.14
CA ALA A 87 -2.69 3.63 5.52
C ALA A 87 -3.22 2.20 5.28
N THR A 88 -2.68 1.50 4.28
CA THR A 88 -3.12 0.13 3.93
C THR A 88 -3.02 -0.84 5.10
N SER A 89 -1.99 -0.69 5.94
CA SER A 89 -1.79 -1.51 7.14
C SER A 89 -2.91 -1.39 8.16
N ALA A 90 -3.58 -0.23 8.24
CA ALA A 90 -4.79 -0.04 9.04
C ALA A 90 -6.05 -0.46 8.29
N LEU A 91 -6.15 -0.19 6.98
CA LEU A 91 -7.27 -0.62 6.15
C LEU A 91 -7.50 -2.14 6.26
N LEU A 92 -6.44 -2.94 6.17
CA LEU A 92 -6.53 -4.40 6.19
C LEU A 92 -7.07 -4.97 7.51
N LYS A 93 -6.84 -4.29 8.64
CA LYS A 93 -7.37 -4.67 9.97
C LYS A 93 -8.89 -4.62 10.05
N ARG A 94 -9.56 -3.92 9.13
CA ARG A 94 -11.02 -3.92 9.02
C ARG A 94 -11.56 -5.26 8.50
N TYR A 95 -10.79 -5.93 7.64
CA TYR A 95 -11.21 -7.13 6.90
C TYR A 95 -10.63 -8.42 7.48
N VAL A 96 -9.47 -8.33 8.10
CA VAL A 96 -8.82 -9.43 8.80
C VAL A 96 -8.89 -9.12 10.28
N ARG A 97 -9.58 -9.95 11.07
CA ARG A 97 -9.66 -9.74 12.52
C ARG A 97 -8.30 -9.96 13.14
N GLU A 98 -7.77 -8.93 13.76
CA GLU A 98 -6.53 -8.99 14.53
C GLU A 98 -6.51 -7.89 15.59
N ARG A 99 -5.46 -7.87 16.40
CA ARG A 99 -5.27 -6.82 17.41
C ARG A 99 -5.34 -5.44 16.75
N GLY A 100 -6.23 -4.60 17.28
CA GLY A 100 -6.45 -3.23 16.84
C GLY A 100 -7.52 -3.02 15.76
N SER A 101 -8.23 -4.08 15.32
CA SER A 101 -9.42 -3.93 14.44
C SER A 101 -10.49 -3.00 15.05
N GLU A 102 -10.72 -3.07 16.36
CA GLU A 102 -11.69 -2.22 17.06
C GLU A 102 -11.29 -0.74 17.04
N THR A 103 -10.00 -0.43 17.15
CA THR A 103 -9.48 0.94 17.02
C THR A 103 -9.80 1.52 15.64
N VAL A 104 -9.63 0.71 14.59
CA VAL A 104 -9.94 1.11 13.21
C VAL A 104 -11.44 1.34 13.04
N ASP A 105 -12.28 0.41 13.51
CA ASP A 105 -13.73 0.53 13.40
C ASP A 105 -14.28 1.74 14.19
N SER A 106 -13.73 2.04 15.37
CA SER A 106 -14.06 3.22 16.17
C SER A 106 -13.66 4.54 15.48
N ALA A 107 -12.44 4.59 14.93
CA ALA A 107 -11.96 5.77 14.20
C ALA A 107 -12.81 6.06 12.96
N LEU A 108 -13.15 5.02 12.19
CA LEU A 108 -14.04 5.10 11.05
C LEU A 108 -15.44 5.59 11.43
N GLY A 109 -15.98 5.16 12.57
CA GLY A 109 -17.28 5.61 13.07
C GLY A 109 -17.34 7.10 13.44
N ARG A 110 -16.19 7.70 13.76
CA ARG A 110 -16.07 9.14 14.11
C ARG A 110 -15.72 10.03 12.92
N ALA A 111 -15.09 9.47 11.89
CA ALA A 111 -14.66 10.19 10.71
C ALA A 111 -15.84 10.71 9.87
N GLU A 112 -15.67 11.88 9.28
CA GLU A 112 -16.65 12.51 8.39
C GLU A 112 -16.27 12.32 6.93
N ALA A 113 -14.97 12.35 6.66
CA ALA A 113 -14.35 11.99 5.40
C ALA A 113 -13.22 10.99 5.67
N VAL A 114 -13.09 10.02 4.78
CA VAL A 114 -12.05 9.00 4.85
C VAL A 114 -11.27 9.02 3.54
N GLY A 115 -9.97 9.31 3.65
CA GLY A 115 -9.03 9.31 2.53
C GLY A 115 -8.15 8.06 2.54
N VAL A 116 -7.78 7.60 1.35
CA VAL A 116 -6.81 6.51 1.12
C VAL A 116 -5.91 6.87 -0.05
N SER A 117 -4.70 6.33 -0.10
CA SER A 117 -3.88 6.41 -1.32
C SER A 117 -4.41 5.44 -2.38
N VAL A 118 -4.27 5.77 -3.66
CA VAL A 118 -4.51 4.83 -4.77
C VAL A 118 -3.68 3.54 -4.64
N LEU A 119 -2.54 3.61 -3.95
CA LEU A 119 -1.68 2.47 -3.64
C LEU A 119 -2.31 1.47 -2.66
N ALA A 120 -3.34 1.88 -1.90
CA ALA A 120 -4.00 1.00 -0.94
C ALA A 120 -4.61 -0.22 -1.62
N TRP A 121 -5.10 -0.09 -2.86
CA TRP A 121 -5.66 -1.21 -3.59
C TRP A 121 -4.62 -2.30 -3.94
N PRO A 122 -3.55 -2.01 -4.71
CA PRO A 122 -2.55 -3.03 -5.04
C PRO A 122 -1.84 -3.58 -3.79
N GLU A 123 -1.62 -2.77 -2.75
CA GLU A 123 -1.05 -3.26 -1.49
C GLU A 123 -2.00 -4.23 -0.76
N ALA A 124 -3.30 -3.93 -0.70
CA ALA A 124 -4.29 -4.81 -0.11
C ALA A 124 -4.39 -6.14 -0.87
N VAL A 125 -4.45 -6.09 -2.21
CA VAL A 125 -4.45 -7.30 -3.04
C VAL A 125 -3.17 -8.11 -2.84
N SER A 126 -2.01 -7.47 -2.79
CA SER A 126 -0.72 -8.12 -2.53
C SER A 126 -0.73 -8.83 -1.17
N ALA A 127 -1.27 -8.20 -0.13
CA ALA A 127 -1.41 -8.81 1.18
C ALA A 127 -2.32 -10.05 1.17
N LEU A 128 -3.48 -9.99 0.50
CA LEU A 128 -4.38 -11.14 0.36
C LEU A 128 -3.72 -12.30 -0.41
N VAL A 129 -3.02 -12.00 -1.50
CA VAL A 129 -2.27 -13.02 -2.28
C VAL A 129 -1.18 -13.66 -1.43
N ARG A 130 -0.45 -12.87 -0.63
CA ARG A 130 0.55 -13.40 0.30
C ARG A 130 -0.07 -14.34 1.33
N LEU A 131 -1.18 -13.93 1.97
CA LEU A 131 -1.87 -14.78 2.95
C LEU A 131 -2.36 -16.10 2.34
N ARG A 132 -2.82 -16.10 1.08
CA ARG A 132 -3.17 -17.32 0.35
C ARG A 132 -1.97 -18.23 0.13
N ARG A 133 -0.83 -17.69 -0.31
CA ARG A 133 0.42 -18.46 -0.50
C ARG A 133 0.94 -19.05 0.81
N GLU A 134 0.74 -18.33 1.92
CA GLU A 134 1.08 -18.80 3.27
C GLU A 134 0.09 -19.84 3.82
N GLY A 135 -0.98 -20.20 3.09
CA GLY A 135 -2.01 -21.14 3.55
C GLY A 135 -2.90 -20.57 4.67
N ARG A 136 -2.88 -19.26 4.88
CA ARG A 136 -3.60 -18.55 5.96
C ARG A 136 -4.92 -17.95 5.52
N LEU A 137 -5.24 -18.06 4.24
CA LEU A 137 -6.47 -17.55 3.62
C LEU A 137 -6.90 -18.47 2.49
N GLU A 138 -8.13 -18.96 2.55
CA GLU A 138 -8.73 -19.79 1.50
C GLU A 138 -9.07 -18.96 0.25
N GLU A 139 -9.15 -19.62 -0.91
CA GLU A 139 -9.44 -18.98 -2.21
C GLU A 139 -10.74 -18.16 -2.17
N GLU A 140 -11.83 -18.82 -1.78
CA GLU A 140 -13.15 -18.22 -1.78
C GLU A 140 -13.25 -17.07 -0.76
N ALA A 141 -12.65 -17.26 0.42
CA ALA A 141 -12.56 -16.22 1.44
C ALA A 141 -11.76 -15.01 0.91
N GLY A 142 -10.64 -15.25 0.21
CA GLY A 142 -9.85 -14.20 -0.42
C GLY A 142 -10.62 -13.44 -1.50
N GLY A 143 -11.43 -14.14 -2.31
CA GLY A 143 -12.33 -13.52 -3.28
C GLY A 143 -13.36 -12.60 -2.62
N ARG A 144 -13.99 -13.07 -1.53
CA ARG A 144 -14.96 -12.28 -0.75
C ARG A 144 -14.32 -11.04 -0.12
N LEU A 145 -13.13 -11.18 0.48
CA LEU A 145 -12.41 -10.05 1.07
C LEU A 145 -12.00 -9.02 0.01
N LYS A 146 -11.46 -9.47 -1.13
CA LYS A 146 -11.10 -8.60 -2.25
C LYS A 146 -12.31 -7.78 -2.72
N ALA A 147 -13.47 -8.42 -2.88
CA ALA A 147 -14.70 -7.75 -3.29
C ALA A 147 -15.24 -6.78 -2.22
N ALA A 148 -15.06 -7.08 -0.93
CA ALA A 148 -15.44 -6.18 0.16
C ALA A 148 -14.53 -4.94 0.21
N ILE A 149 -13.21 -5.11 0.07
CA ILE A 149 -12.25 -4.01 0.04
C ILE A 149 -12.55 -3.07 -1.15
N ALA A 150 -12.76 -3.63 -2.35
CA ALA A 150 -13.06 -2.83 -3.54
C ALA A 150 -14.31 -1.94 -3.34
N ARG A 151 -15.40 -2.51 -2.83
CA ARG A 151 -16.64 -1.77 -2.54
C ARG A 151 -16.46 -0.66 -1.50
N ASP A 152 -15.66 -0.89 -0.48
CA ASP A 152 -15.39 0.13 0.55
C ASP A 152 -14.48 1.24 0.01
N LEU A 153 -13.49 0.92 -0.83
CA LEU A 153 -12.64 1.91 -1.49
C LEU A 153 -13.44 2.85 -2.40
N GLU A 154 -14.48 2.35 -3.09
CA GLU A 154 -15.40 3.17 -3.89
C GLU A 154 -16.15 4.23 -3.06
N ALA A 155 -16.30 4.01 -1.75
CA ALA A 155 -16.96 4.95 -0.83
C ALA A 155 -15.97 5.93 -0.15
N MET A 156 -14.67 5.73 -0.32
CA MET A 156 -13.59 6.55 0.24
C MET A 156 -13.06 7.55 -0.79
N ASP A 157 -12.42 8.61 -0.31
CA ASP A 157 -11.73 9.56 -1.19
C ASP A 157 -10.35 8.99 -1.56
N VAL A 158 -10.24 8.43 -2.76
CA VAL A 158 -8.98 7.85 -3.27
C VAL A 158 -8.08 8.96 -3.79
N CYS A 159 -6.88 9.06 -3.22
CA CYS A 159 -5.86 10.04 -3.59
C CYS A 159 -4.91 9.45 -4.63
N ASP A 160 -5.01 9.92 -5.87
CA ASP A 160 -4.09 9.57 -6.94
C ASP A 160 -2.68 10.09 -6.69
N LEU A 161 -1.68 9.42 -7.25
CA LEU A 161 -0.31 9.93 -7.22
C LEU A 161 -0.15 11.02 -8.28
N THR A 162 -0.05 12.26 -7.80
CA THR A 162 0.23 13.43 -8.64
C THR A 162 1.69 13.86 -8.47
N PRO A 163 2.25 14.67 -9.39
CA PRO A 163 3.60 15.22 -9.23
C PRO A 163 3.82 15.88 -7.86
N TRP A 164 2.83 16.63 -7.35
CA TRP A 164 2.86 17.25 -6.01
C TRP A 164 3.01 16.24 -4.87
N ILE A 165 2.36 15.08 -4.98
CA ILE A 165 2.50 13.99 -3.99
C ILE A 165 3.89 13.35 -4.10
N LEU A 166 4.42 13.18 -5.31
CA LEU A 166 5.77 12.64 -5.51
C LEU A 166 6.83 13.57 -4.90
N ASP A 167 6.76 14.87 -5.16
CA ASP A 167 7.68 15.86 -4.60
C ASP A 167 7.60 15.88 -3.07
N ARG A 168 6.38 15.83 -2.52
CA ARG A 168 6.18 15.75 -1.07
C ARG A 168 6.72 14.45 -0.48
N ALA A 169 6.60 13.32 -1.19
CA ALA A 169 7.15 12.04 -0.75
C ALA A 169 8.68 12.05 -0.74
N VAL A 170 9.32 12.65 -1.74
CA VAL A 170 10.78 12.86 -1.77
C VAL A 170 11.23 13.68 -0.56
N ALA A 171 10.56 14.80 -0.28
CA ALA A 171 10.87 15.61 0.90
C ALA A 171 10.70 14.82 2.21
N CYS A 172 9.70 13.94 2.31
CA CYS A 172 9.54 13.07 3.47
C CYS A 172 10.66 12.01 3.57
N LEU A 173 11.14 11.47 2.45
CA LEU A 173 12.24 10.49 2.42
C LEU A 173 13.58 11.11 2.84
N GLU A 174 13.84 12.36 2.48
CA GLU A 174 15.06 13.07 2.86
C GLU A 174 15.07 13.42 4.35
N ARG A 175 13.90 13.70 4.94
CA ARG A 175 13.77 14.12 6.35
C ARG A 175 13.58 12.97 7.32
N HIS A 176 13.03 11.84 6.88
CA HIS A 176 12.62 10.73 7.75
C HIS A 176 13.09 9.39 7.21
N ARG A 177 13.33 8.44 8.12
CA ARG A 177 13.68 7.06 7.76
C ARG A 177 12.46 6.25 7.35
N LEU A 178 11.92 6.54 6.17
CA LEU A 178 10.75 5.87 5.58
C LEU A 178 11.15 5.00 4.38
N ARG A 179 10.36 3.95 4.12
CA ARG A 179 10.39 3.27 2.81
C ARG A 179 9.57 4.08 1.81
N THR A 180 9.82 3.88 0.53
CA THR A 180 9.17 4.62 -0.57
C THR A 180 7.64 4.63 -0.47
N LEU A 181 7.01 3.47 -0.25
CA LEU A 181 5.55 3.37 -0.12
C LEU A 181 5.04 4.09 1.13
N ASP A 182 5.73 3.96 2.27
CA ASP A 182 5.35 4.63 3.52
C ASP A 182 5.38 6.16 3.37
N ALA A 183 6.36 6.68 2.63
CA ALA A 183 6.47 8.10 2.29
C ALA A 183 5.39 8.56 1.32
N LEU A 184 5.02 7.75 0.32
CA LEU A 184 3.92 8.07 -0.61
C LEU A 184 2.57 8.15 0.12
N HIS A 185 2.29 7.21 1.02
CA HIS A 185 1.09 7.27 1.87
C HIS A 185 1.06 8.50 2.77
N LEU A 186 2.20 8.85 3.40
CA LEU A 186 2.30 10.06 4.22
C LEU A 186 2.09 11.33 3.37
N ALA A 187 2.74 11.41 2.21
CA ALA A 187 2.59 12.52 1.29
C ALA A 187 1.14 12.68 0.81
N SER A 188 0.47 11.58 0.45
CA SER A 188 -0.96 11.60 0.11
C SER A 188 -1.82 12.12 1.26
N ALA A 189 -1.57 11.68 2.50
CA ALA A 189 -2.30 12.18 3.67
C ALA A 189 -2.12 13.69 3.89
N LEU A 190 -0.89 14.18 3.73
CA LEU A 190 -0.55 15.61 3.89
C LEU A 190 -1.19 16.45 2.78
N VAL A 191 -1.09 16.03 1.52
CA VAL A 191 -1.68 16.75 0.37
C VAL A 191 -3.20 16.73 0.43
N TRP A 192 -3.79 15.59 0.84
CA TRP A 192 -5.23 15.49 1.05
C TRP A 192 -5.70 16.30 2.26
N ARG A 193 -4.79 16.80 3.12
CA ARG A 193 -5.08 17.55 4.35
C ARG A 193 -5.88 16.73 5.36
N ALA A 194 -5.37 15.54 5.64
CA ALA A 194 -5.87 14.72 6.73
C ALA A 194 -5.75 15.46 8.07
N ASP A 195 -6.69 15.23 8.97
CA ASP A 195 -6.57 15.61 10.38
C ASP A 195 -5.80 14.55 11.15
N VAL A 196 -6.03 13.27 10.82
CA VAL A 196 -5.42 12.12 11.50
C VAL A 196 -4.94 11.11 10.46
N LEU A 197 -3.70 10.63 10.60
CA LEU A 197 -3.22 9.43 9.92
C LEU A 197 -3.38 8.21 10.84
N LEU A 198 -4.06 7.19 10.35
CA LEU A 198 -4.21 5.90 11.02
C LEU A 198 -3.39 4.83 10.27
N SER A 199 -2.42 4.25 10.97
CA SER A 199 -1.51 3.22 10.44
C SER A 199 -1.14 2.22 11.53
N ALA A 200 -0.77 1.00 11.14
CA ALA A 200 -0.14 0.03 12.04
C ALA A 200 1.40 0.11 12.02
N ASP A 201 1.99 0.96 11.17
CA ASP A 201 3.44 1.15 11.10
C ASP A 201 3.87 2.36 11.93
N ARG A 202 4.50 2.09 13.08
CA ARG A 202 4.97 3.14 14.00
C ARG A 202 6.02 4.07 13.40
N ARG A 203 6.80 3.63 12.41
CA ARG A 203 7.78 4.51 11.73
C ARG A 203 7.04 5.53 10.87
N GLN A 204 5.97 5.11 10.21
CA GLN A 204 5.12 6.00 9.44
C GLN A 204 4.39 7.00 10.35
N LEU A 205 3.88 6.56 11.51
CA LEU A 205 3.26 7.46 12.49
C LEU A 205 4.25 8.46 13.07
N ALA A 206 5.48 8.03 13.40
CA ALA A 206 6.51 8.94 13.92
C ALA A 206 6.84 10.05 12.89
N ALA A 207 6.99 9.69 11.61
CA ALA A 207 7.23 10.67 10.56
C ALA A 207 6.01 11.60 10.36
N ALA A 208 4.79 11.08 10.42
CA ALA A 208 3.58 11.89 10.32
C ALA A 208 3.47 12.91 11.45
N ALA A 209 3.74 12.50 12.69
CA ALA A 209 3.77 13.40 13.84
C ALA A 209 4.84 14.50 13.68
N ALA A 210 6.02 14.16 13.16
CA ALA A 210 7.08 15.12 12.86
C ALA A 210 6.73 16.09 11.71
N GLU A 211 5.76 15.75 10.85
CA GLU A 211 5.18 16.64 9.84
C GLU A 211 3.96 17.42 10.35
N GLY A 212 3.62 17.32 11.64
CA GLY A 212 2.51 18.03 12.27
C GLY A 212 1.13 17.39 12.06
N LEU A 213 1.09 16.13 11.59
CA LEU A 213 -0.15 15.37 11.40
C LEU A 213 -0.46 14.55 12.65
N ALA A 214 -1.68 14.63 13.18
CA ALA A 214 -2.09 13.79 14.30
C ALA A 214 -2.12 12.32 13.87
N THR A 215 -1.86 11.42 14.82
CA THR A 215 -1.67 10.00 14.51
C THR A 215 -2.50 9.09 15.41
N LEU A 216 -2.88 7.94 14.88
CA LEU A 216 -3.54 6.89 15.63
C LEU A 216 -2.90 5.54 15.28
N ASP A 217 -2.45 4.80 16.31
CA ASP A 217 -1.82 3.49 16.16
C ASP A 217 -2.88 2.38 16.05
N ALA A 218 -2.95 1.75 14.87
CA ALA A 218 -3.85 0.64 14.60
C ALA A 218 -3.37 -0.70 15.19
N ALA A 219 -2.16 -0.79 15.75
CA ALA A 219 -1.66 -2.01 16.41
C ALA A 219 -2.21 -2.21 17.83
N GLY A 220 -3.00 -1.24 18.35
CA GLY A 220 -3.58 -1.29 19.67
C GLY A 220 -2.54 -1.02 20.76
N GLY A 221 -2.38 0.26 21.09
CA GLY A 221 -1.68 0.75 22.26
C GLY A 221 -2.32 2.07 22.67
N GLY A 222 -3.13 2.04 23.72
CA GLY A 222 -3.63 3.27 24.34
C GLY A 222 -2.44 4.15 24.71
N HIS A 223 -2.47 5.40 24.26
CA HIS A 223 -1.70 6.43 24.93
C HIS A 223 -2.55 6.82 26.14
N GLY A 224 -2.19 6.27 27.30
CA GLY A 224 -2.44 6.94 28.56
C GLY A 224 -1.49 8.13 28.72
#